data_AF-A0A9E3ZTA9-F1
#
_entry.id   AF-A0A9E3ZTA9-F1
#
_cell.length_a   1.000
_cell.length_b   1.000
_cell.length_c   1.000
_cell.angle_alpha   90.00
_cell.angle_beta   90.00
_cell.angle_gamma   90.00
#
_symmetry.space_group_name_H-M   'P 1'
#
loop_
_entity.id
_entity.type
_entity.pdbx_description
1 polymer ?
#
loop_
_entity_poly.entity_id
_entity_poly.type
_entity_poly.pdbx_seq_one_letter_code
_entity_poly.pdbx_strand_id
1 'polypeptide(L)'
;MEQQELNQLIQDYERLFHKVLQRCSLFPGQVDYEDHLQELRLLFFMRAKEYATKSEFEAANDITYLFRHLLWRMIDTKRKKYLEIEEVTDEILDYLPNEDPTDFHFESLDQLARFYQQLSPKDQQKCRALLTNENLSRQNKSRYRKYFRKHFQYSFEKV
;
A
#
# COMPACT_ATOMS: atom_id res chain seq x y z
N MET A 1 -2.54 -27.68 -17.17
CA MET A 1 -1.28 -27.12 -17.71
C MET A 1 -0.10 -27.87 -17.13
N GLU A 2 0.96 -28.10 -17.90
CA GLU A 2 2.18 -28.70 -17.35
C GLU A 2 2.91 -27.73 -16.41
N GLN A 3 3.65 -28.26 -15.43
CA GLN A 3 4.25 -27.43 -14.38
C GLN A 3 5.32 -26.47 -14.90
N GLN A 4 6.04 -26.85 -15.97
CA GLN A 4 7.00 -25.97 -16.64
C GLN A 4 6.33 -24.80 -17.34
N GLU A 5 5.23 -25.04 -18.06
CA GLU A 5 4.44 -23.98 -18.71
C GLU A 5 3.87 -22.99 -17.69
N LEU A 6 3.40 -23.49 -16.55
CA LEU A 6 2.85 -22.67 -15.49
C LEU A 6 3.90 -21.75 -14.85
N ASN A 7 5.11 -22.27 -14.64
CA ASN A 7 6.23 -21.47 -14.14
C ASN A 7 6.64 -20.38 -15.14
N GLN A 8 6.66 -20.71 -16.43
CA GLN A 8 6.93 -19.74 -17.48
C GLN A 8 5.86 -18.65 -17.50
N LEU A 9 4.59 -19.02 -17.38
CA LEU A 9 3.47 -18.09 -17.34
C LEU A 9 3.58 -17.12 -16.15
N ILE A 10 4.00 -17.60 -14.98
CA ILE A 10 4.21 -16.73 -13.81
C ILE A 10 5.31 -15.70 -14.07
N GLN A 11 6.40 -16.10 -14.73
CA GLN A 11 7.47 -15.17 -15.12
C GLN A 11 6.98 -14.14 -16.14
N ASP A 12 6.22 -14.57 -17.15
CA ASP A 12 5.65 -13.69 -18.17
C ASP A 12 4.79 -12.57 -17.54
N TYR A 13 4.07 -12.90 -16.46
CA TYR A 13 3.19 -11.99 -15.73
C TYR A 13 3.84 -11.27 -14.54
N GLU A 14 5.15 -11.40 -14.33
CA GLU A 14 5.84 -10.83 -13.16
C GLU A 14 5.67 -9.30 -13.07
N ARG A 15 5.68 -8.61 -14.21
CA ARG A 15 5.41 -7.16 -14.30
C ARG A 15 4.02 -6.79 -13.77
N LEU A 16 3.03 -7.68 -13.89
CA LEU A 16 1.70 -7.45 -13.35
C LEU A 16 1.73 -7.44 -11.82
N PHE A 17 2.46 -8.37 -11.20
CA PHE A 17 2.57 -8.47 -9.74
C PHE A 17 3.19 -7.21 -9.15
N HIS A 18 4.28 -6.72 -9.75
CA HIS A 18 4.89 -5.45 -9.33
C HIS A 18 3.93 -4.26 -9.42
N LYS A 19 3.10 -4.17 -10.48
CA LYS A 19 2.08 -3.12 -10.59
C LYS A 19 0.99 -3.24 -9.51
N VAL A 20 0.61 -4.46 -9.14
CA VAL A 20 -0.36 -4.70 -8.07
C VAL A 20 0.23 -4.26 -6.72
N LEU A 21 1.47 -4.65 -6.41
CA LEU A 21 2.17 -4.23 -5.18
C LEU A 21 2.32 -2.71 -5.10
N GLN A 22 2.73 -2.07 -6.20
CA GLN A 22 2.85 -0.62 -6.28
C GLN A 22 1.50 0.08 -5.99
N ARG A 23 0.39 -0.49 -6.46
CA ARG A 23 -0.96 0.04 -6.18
C ARG A 23 -1.35 -0.09 -4.72
N CYS A 24 -0.80 -1.09 -4.03
CA CYS A 24 -0.92 -1.33 -2.59
C CYS A 24 0.14 -0.60 -1.75
N SER A 25 0.91 0.32 -2.35
CA SER A 25 2.01 1.07 -1.74
C SER A 25 3.12 0.18 -1.15
N LEU A 26 3.34 -1.00 -1.75
CA LEU A 26 4.44 -1.90 -1.42
C LEU A 26 5.56 -1.74 -2.45
N PHE A 27 6.78 -1.46 -1.99
CA PHE A 27 7.93 -1.15 -2.84
C PHE A 27 9.12 -2.07 -2.52
N PRO A 28 9.99 -2.34 -3.51
CA PRO A 28 11.22 -3.09 -3.28
C PRO A 28 12.05 -2.50 -2.14
N GLY A 29 12.55 -3.35 -1.23
CA GLY A 29 13.33 -2.95 -0.07
C GLY A 29 12.54 -2.85 1.25
N GLN A 30 11.20 -2.91 1.21
CA GLN A 30 10.40 -3.14 2.41
C GLN A 30 10.50 -4.60 2.84
N VAL A 31 10.51 -4.87 4.16
CA VAL A 31 10.65 -6.22 4.73
C VAL A 31 9.59 -7.18 4.16
N ASP A 32 8.34 -6.73 4.10
CA ASP A 32 7.24 -7.58 3.66
C ASP A 32 7.10 -7.69 2.13
N TYR A 33 7.93 -6.98 1.36
CA TYR A 33 7.73 -6.86 -0.09
C TYR A 33 7.85 -8.20 -0.80
N GLU A 34 8.92 -8.95 -0.53
CA GLU A 34 9.17 -10.25 -1.16
C GLU A 34 8.10 -11.27 -0.78
N ASP A 35 7.63 -11.24 0.48
CA ASP A 35 6.56 -12.12 0.95
C ASP A 35 5.26 -11.87 0.19
N HIS A 36 4.85 -10.61 0.04
CA HIS A 36 3.66 -10.26 -0.72
C HIS A 36 3.83 -10.54 -2.23
N LEU A 37 5.04 -10.43 -2.76
CA LEU A 37 5.33 -10.83 -4.14
C LEU A 37 5.16 -12.33 -4.34
N GLN A 38 5.61 -13.14 -3.38
CA GLN A 38 5.40 -14.59 -3.39
C GLN A 38 3.93 -14.97 -3.23
N GLU A 39 3.19 -14.31 -2.33
CA GLU A 39 1.75 -14.51 -2.19
C GLU A 39 1.01 -14.26 -3.52
N LEU A 40 1.36 -13.19 -4.24
CA LEU A 40 0.79 -12.90 -5.56
C LEU A 40 1.10 -13.99 -6.60
N ARG A 41 2.34 -14.50 -6.62
CA ARG A 41 2.72 -15.61 -7.51
C ARG A 41 1.90 -16.87 -7.19
N LEU A 42 1.72 -17.19 -5.91
CA LEU A 42 0.92 -18.34 -5.46
C LEU A 42 -0.56 -18.18 -5.83
N LEU A 43 -1.15 -17.00 -5.61
CA LEU A 43 -2.53 -16.71 -5.99
C LEU A 43 -2.74 -16.86 -7.51
N PHE A 44 -1.81 -16.35 -8.30
CA PHE A 44 -1.83 -16.50 -9.75
C PHE A 44 -1.68 -17.96 -10.16
N PHE A 45 -0.72 -18.69 -9.57
CA PHE A 45 -0.50 -20.12 -9.80
C PHE A 45 -1.77 -20.93 -9.54
N MET A 46 -2.42 -20.73 -8.39
CA MET A 46 -3.63 -21.47 -8.03
C MET A 46 -4.73 -21.26 -9.06
N ARG A 47 -4.89 -20.01 -9.54
CA ARG A 47 -5.87 -19.68 -10.57
C ARG A 47 -5.51 -20.28 -11.94
N ALA A 48 -4.26 -20.16 -12.37
CA ALA A 48 -3.82 -20.64 -13.67
C ALA A 48 -3.83 -22.18 -13.76
N LYS A 49 -3.62 -22.88 -12.63
CA LYS A 49 -3.69 -24.35 -12.54
C LYS A 49 -5.07 -24.92 -12.88
N GLU A 50 -6.15 -24.13 -12.74
CA GLU A 50 -7.52 -24.56 -13.06
C GLU A 50 -7.73 -24.77 -14.57
N TYR A 51 -6.81 -24.30 -15.42
CA TYR A 51 -6.91 -24.35 -16.88
C TYR A 51 -6.01 -25.44 -17.48
N ALA A 52 -6.47 -26.07 -18.56
CA ALA A 52 -5.70 -27.13 -19.20
C ALA A 52 -4.51 -26.56 -19.97
N THR A 53 -4.70 -25.42 -20.66
CA THR A 53 -3.67 -24.78 -21.49
C THR A 53 -3.51 -23.28 -21.19
N LYS A 54 -2.35 -22.71 -21.56
CA LYS A 54 -2.10 -21.26 -21.48
C LYS A 54 -3.12 -20.45 -22.29
N SER A 55 -3.47 -20.91 -23.49
CA SER A 55 -4.42 -20.19 -24.36
C SER A 55 -5.82 -20.10 -23.74
N GLU A 56 -6.29 -21.16 -23.08
CA GLU A 56 -7.57 -21.12 -22.36
C GLU A 56 -7.54 -20.16 -21.18
N PHE A 57 -6.43 -20.13 -20.44
CA PHE A 57 -6.24 -19.20 -19.35
C PHE A 57 -6.29 -17.74 -19.83
N GLU A 58 -5.53 -17.40 -20.87
CA GLU A 58 -5.46 -16.03 -21.41
C GLU A 58 -6.78 -15.58 -22.04
N ALA A 59 -7.52 -16.50 -22.68
CA ALA A 59 -8.84 -16.20 -23.24
C ALA A 59 -9.88 -15.91 -22.14
N ALA A 60 -9.81 -16.62 -21.01
CA ALA A 60 -10.73 -16.44 -19.89
C ALA A 60 -10.30 -15.32 -18.92
N ASN A 61 -9.01 -14.96 -18.91
CA ASN A 61 -8.43 -14.05 -17.93
C ASN A 61 -7.62 -12.96 -18.63
N ASP A 62 -8.32 -11.92 -19.07
CA ASP A 62 -7.65 -10.74 -19.58
C ASP A 62 -6.80 -10.05 -18.49
N ILE A 63 -5.81 -9.26 -18.92
CA ILE A 63 -4.85 -8.63 -18.01
C ILE A 63 -5.49 -7.62 -17.04
N THR A 64 -6.60 -7.00 -17.44
CA THR A 64 -7.32 -6.00 -16.62
C THR A 64 -8.08 -6.70 -15.49
N TYR A 65 -8.71 -7.82 -15.82
CA TYR A 65 -9.38 -8.70 -14.88
C TYR A 65 -8.37 -9.27 -13.89
N LEU A 66 -7.25 -9.83 -14.37
CA LEU A 66 -6.19 -10.38 -13.51
C LEU A 66 -5.64 -9.33 -12.55
N PHE A 67 -5.39 -8.12 -13.04
CA PHE A 67 -4.96 -7.01 -12.19
C PHE A 67 -5.95 -6.75 -11.06
N ARG A 68 -7.26 -6.61 -11.38
CA ARG A 68 -8.31 -6.35 -10.39
C ARG A 68 -8.44 -7.49 -9.40
N HIS A 69 -8.41 -8.73 -9.88
CA HIS A 69 -8.53 -9.93 -9.08
C HIS A 69 -7.42 -10.00 -8.02
N LEU A 70 -6.17 -9.88 -8.45
CA LEU A 70 -5.00 -9.92 -7.56
C LEU A 70 -5.00 -8.73 -6.58
N LEU A 71 -5.35 -7.53 -7.06
CA LEU A 71 -5.45 -6.34 -6.22
C LEU A 71 -6.48 -6.50 -5.11
N TRP A 72 -7.66 -7.03 -5.41
CA TRP A 72 -8.71 -7.24 -4.40
C TRP A 72 -8.31 -8.29 -3.39
N ARG A 73 -7.70 -9.40 -3.81
CA ARG A 73 -7.17 -10.41 -2.89
C ARG A 73 -6.14 -9.81 -1.92
N MET A 74 -5.22 -9.00 -2.43
CA MET A 74 -4.23 -8.31 -1.60
C MET A 74 -4.86 -7.35 -0.59
N ILE A 75 -5.86 -6.57 -1.02
CA ILE A 75 -6.58 -5.65 -0.12
C ILE A 75 -7.32 -6.44 0.98
N ASP A 76 -7.96 -7.54 0.63
CA ASP A 76 -8.66 -8.39 1.60
C ASP A 76 -7.69 -9.01 2.61
N THR A 77 -6.53 -9.51 2.17
CA THR A 77 -5.49 -10.00 3.08
C THR A 77 -5.02 -8.91 4.03
N LYS A 78 -4.77 -7.69 3.51
CA LYS A 78 -4.40 -6.54 4.36
C LYS A 78 -5.48 -6.16 5.36
N ARG A 79 -6.76 -6.21 4.97
CA ARG A 79 -7.89 -5.95 5.88
C ARG A 79 -7.98 -7.00 6.97
N LYS A 80 -7.80 -8.28 6.64
CA LYS A 80 -7.81 -9.36 7.63
C LYS A 80 -6.66 -9.23 8.62
N LYS A 81 -5.43 -9.00 8.14
CA LYS A 81 -4.27 -8.73 9.00
C LYS A 81 -4.52 -7.52 9.91
N TYR A 82 -5.16 -6.45 9.40
CA TYR A 82 -5.51 -5.29 10.23
C TYR A 82 -6.50 -5.64 11.33
N LEU A 83 -7.56 -6.40 11.02
CA LEU A 83 -8.55 -6.86 12.01
C LEU A 83 -7.94 -7.82 13.04
N GLU A 84 -7.10 -8.76 12.59
CA GLU A 84 -6.37 -9.67 13.48
C GLU A 84 -5.41 -8.89 14.40
N ILE A 85 -4.72 -7.87 13.89
CA ILE A 85 -3.90 -6.98 14.72
C ILE A 85 -4.78 -6.23 15.71
N GLU A 86 -5.94 -5.71 15.31
CA GLU A 86 -6.85 -4.98 16.20
C GLU A 86 -7.39 -5.88 17.34
N GLU A 87 -7.83 -7.10 17.02
CA GLU A 87 -8.28 -8.11 17.98
C GLU A 87 -7.14 -8.58 18.91
N VAL A 88 -5.94 -8.78 18.36
CA VAL A 88 -4.76 -9.20 19.13
C VAL A 88 -4.22 -8.05 19.97
N THR A 89 -4.28 -6.80 19.52
CA THR A 89 -3.87 -5.64 20.35
C THR A 89 -4.75 -5.48 21.57
N ASP A 90 -6.06 -5.76 21.48
CA ASP A 90 -6.95 -5.70 22.65
C ASP A 90 -6.62 -6.78 23.71
N GLU A 91 -6.11 -7.96 23.31
CA GLU A 91 -5.66 -9.00 24.25
C GLU A 91 -4.20 -8.82 24.72
N ILE A 92 -3.34 -8.20 23.90
CA ILE A 92 -1.92 -8.02 24.18
C ILE A 92 -1.61 -6.71 24.94
N LEU A 93 -2.47 -5.69 24.85
CA LEU A 93 -2.30 -4.41 25.55
C LEU A 93 -2.24 -4.54 27.08
N ASP A 94 -2.76 -5.62 27.66
CA ASP A 94 -2.66 -5.91 29.10
C ASP A 94 -1.30 -6.52 29.52
N TYR A 95 -0.44 -6.95 28.59
CA TYR A 95 0.74 -7.76 28.93
C TYR A 95 2.08 -7.38 28.27
N LEU A 96 2.16 -6.43 27.35
CA LEU A 96 3.47 -6.00 26.80
C LEU A 96 4.02 -4.73 27.46
N PRO A 97 5.30 -4.72 27.89
CA PRO A 97 6.02 -3.47 28.11
C PRO A 97 6.19 -2.78 26.74
N ASN A 98 5.98 -1.47 26.70
CA ASN A 98 6.14 -0.63 25.52
C ASN A 98 7.52 -0.84 24.88
N GLU A 99 7.60 -1.64 23.81
CA GLU A 99 8.75 -1.62 22.92
C GLU A 99 8.56 -0.44 21.95
N ASP A 100 9.35 0.60 22.19
CA ASP A 100 9.37 1.87 21.49
C ASP A 100 9.70 1.71 19.98
N PRO A 101 8.74 1.92 19.04
CA PRO A 101 9.00 2.00 17.59
C PRO A 101 9.58 3.38 17.20
N THR A 102 10.43 3.93 18.06
CA THR A 102 10.56 5.38 18.29
C THR A 102 11.54 6.02 17.30
N ASP A 103 12.58 5.34 16.80
CA ASP A 103 13.62 6.06 16.06
C ASP A 103 13.20 6.53 14.65
N PHE A 104 12.54 5.69 13.83
CA PHE A 104 12.08 6.11 12.50
C PHE A 104 10.84 7.02 12.53
N HIS A 105 9.97 6.83 13.54
CA HIS A 105 8.77 7.63 13.70
C HIS A 105 9.10 9.05 14.19
N PHE A 106 10.09 9.19 15.07
CA PHE A 106 10.48 10.49 15.62
C PHE A 106 11.20 11.36 14.60
N GLU A 107 12.09 10.81 13.77
CA GLU A 107 12.75 11.59 12.71
C GLU A 107 11.73 12.15 11.69
N SER A 108 10.72 11.35 11.35
CA SER A 108 9.62 11.76 10.48
C SER A 108 8.71 12.82 11.13
N LEU A 109 8.44 12.68 12.43
CA LEU A 109 7.64 13.64 13.20
C LEU A 109 8.36 14.97 13.40
N ASP A 110 9.67 14.96 13.64
CA ASP A 110 10.49 16.17 13.76
C ASP A 110 10.57 16.92 12.45
N GLN A 111 10.73 16.21 11.32
CA GLN A 111 10.69 16.82 10.00
C GLN A 111 9.31 17.44 9.69
N LEU A 112 8.23 16.74 10.05
CA LEU A 112 6.85 17.26 9.94
C LEU A 112 6.61 18.47 10.84
N ALA A 113 7.11 18.46 12.07
CA ALA A 113 7.00 19.57 13.01
C ALA A 113 7.75 20.82 12.49
N ARG A 114 8.97 20.64 11.99
CA ARG A 114 9.77 21.71 11.35
C ARG A 114 9.07 22.26 10.11
N PHE A 115 8.53 21.38 9.26
CA PHE A 115 7.74 21.79 8.10
C PHE A 115 6.52 22.61 8.53
N TYR A 116 5.77 22.15 9.53
CA TYR A 116 4.58 22.84 10.03
C TYR A 116 4.90 24.22 10.60
N GLN A 117 6.03 24.37 11.29
CA GLN A 117 6.52 25.66 11.82
C GLN A 117 6.92 26.64 10.72
N GLN A 118 7.37 26.16 9.55
CA GLN A 118 7.71 27.00 8.40
C GLN A 118 6.48 27.49 7.62
N LEU A 119 5.29 26.93 7.88
CA LEU A 119 4.05 27.35 7.24
C LEU A 119 3.54 28.67 7.81
N SER A 120 2.91 29.47 6.94
CA SER A 120 2.18 30.65 7.39
C SER A 120 1.00 30.26 8.30
N PRO A 121 0.52 31.15 9.20
CA PRO A 121 -0.63 30.85 10.06
C PRO A 121 -1.89 30.41 9.29
N LYS A 122 -2.09 30.97 8.09
CA LYS A 122 -3.18 30.59 7.19
C LYS A 122 -3.00 29.18 6.61
N ASP A 123 -1.76 28.74 6.39
CA ASP A 123 -1.47 27.41 5.87
C ASP A 123 -1.47 26.36 6.97
N GLN A 124 -0.99 26.69 8.16
CA GLN A 124 -1.14 25.86 9.36
C GLN A 124 -2.61 25.51 9.61
N GLN A 125 -3.53 26.48 9.47
CA GLN A 125 -4.96 26.23 9.59
C GLN A 125 -5.49 25.27 8.52
N LYS A 126 -5.02 25.35 7.27
CA LYS A 126 -5.38 24.40 6.20
C LYS A 126 -4.84 22.99 6.48
N CYS A 127 -3.60 22.89 6.96
CA CYS A 127 -2.97 21.63 7.38
C CYS A 127 -3.78 21.00 8.52
N ARG A 128 -4.07 21.77 9.58
CA ARG A 128 -4.88 21.32 10.70
C ARG A 128 -6.25 20.83 10.24
N ALA A 129 -6.92 21.57 9.37
CA ALA A 129 -8.22 21.17 8.83
C ALA A 129 -8.13 19.86 8.00
N LEU A 130 -7.02 19.61 7.28
CA LEU A 130 -6.80 18.33 6.61
C LEU A 130 -6.56 17.17 7.60
N LEU A 131 -5.89 17.42 8.72
CA LEU A 131 -5.59 16.42 9.74
C LEU A 131 -6.82 16.06 10.58
N THR A 132 -7.57 17.06 11.05
CA THR A 132 -8.77 16.85 11.89
C THR A 132 -10.01 16.48 11.07
N ASN A 133 -9.95 16.60 9.74
CA ASN A 133 -11.07 16.38 8.83
C ASN A 133 -12.32 17.27 9.10
N GLU A 134 -12.22 18.26 9.98
CA GLU A 134 -13.33 19.11 10.41
C GLU A 134 -13.80 20.05 9.29
N ASN A 135 -15.11 20.08 9.04
CA ASN A 135 -15.84 21.12 8.28
C ASN A 135 -15.27 21.49 6.90
N LEU A 136 -14.64 20.53 6.23
CA LEU A 136 -13.96 20.77 4.96
C LEU A 136 -14.77 20.22 3.78
N SER A 137 -15.30 21.11 2.93
CA SER A 137 -15.90 20.73 1.65
C SER A 137 -14.93 19.88 0.81
N ARG A 138 -15.47 18.91 0.06
CA ARG A 138 -14.71 18.02 -0.83
C ARG A 138 -13.80 18.78 -1.80
N GLN A 139 -14.25 19.94 -2.30
CA GLN A 139 -13.47 20.79 -3.21
C GLN A 139 -12.27 21.42 -2.49
N ASN A 140 -12.48 21.92 -1.28
CA ASN A 140 -11.42 22.50 -0.44
C ASN A 140 -10.42 21.43 0.01
N LYS A 141 -10.87 20.20 0.32
CA LYS A 141 -9.97 19.07 0.61
C LYS A 141 -9.04 18.79 -0.57
N SER A 142 -9.59 18.71 -1.78
CA SER A 142 -8.80 18.48 -2.99
C SER A 142 -7.81 19.62 -3.25
N ARG A 143 -8.26 20.88 -3.12
CA ARG A 143 -7.43 22.07 -3.29
C ARG A 143 -6.27 22.10 -2.30
N TYR A 144 -6.53 21.87 -1.02
CA TYR A 144 -5.50 21.91 0.03
C TYR A 144 -4.50 20.77 -0.13
N ARG A 145 -4.96 19.56 -0.46
CA ARG A 145 -4.06 18.44 -0.78
C ARG A 145 -3.15 18.75 -1.96
N LYS A 146 -3.69 19.34 -3.03
CA LYS A 146 -2.89 19.74 -4.20
C LYS A 146 -1.86 20.83 -3.88
N TYR A 147 -2.24 21.80 -3.04
CA TYR A 147 -1.34 22.84 -2.53
C TYR A 147 -0.19 22.22 -1.74
N PHE A 148 -0.51 21.45 -0.69
CA PHE A 148 0.52 20.86 0.17
C PHE A 148 1.38 19.85 -0.56
N ARG A 149 0.85 19.07 -1.51
CA ARG A 149 1.67 18.15 -2.30
C ARG A 149 2.84 18.84 -3.01
N LYS A 150 2.66 20.07 -3.49
CA LYS A 150 3.75 20.87 -4.09
C LYS A 150 4.74 21.37 -3.03
N HIS A 151 4.25 21.80 -1.88
CA HIS A 151 5.08 22.30 -0.79
C HIS A 151 5.89 21.19 -0.12
N PHE A 152 5.27 20.02 0.13
CA PHE A 152 5.95 18.83 0.62
C PHE A 152 7.03 18.36 -0.36
N GLN A 153 6.75 18.37 -1.66
CA GLN A 153 7.75 17.99 -2.66
C GLN A 153 8.99 18.90 -2.59
N TYR A 154 8.81 20.23 -2.51
CA TYR A 154 9.93 21.16 -2.39
C TYR A 154 10.70 21.06 -1.05
N SER A 155 10.00 20.77 0.05
CA SER A 155 10.59 20.69 1.39
C SER A 155 11.31 19.37 1.67
N PHE A 156 10.90 18.27 1.03
CA PHE A 156 11.45 16.93 1.27
C PHE A 156 12.34 16.40 0.12
N GLU A 157 12.42 17.09 -1.04
CA GLU A 157 13.42 16.80 -2.10
C GLU A 157 14.79 17.47 -1.85
N LYS A 158 14.95 18.24 -0.76
CA LYS A 158 16.21 18.93 -0.40
C LYS A 158 17.05 18.22 0.69
N VAL A 159 16.78 16.95 0.92
CA VAL A 159 17.61 16.06 1.78
C VAL A 159 18.15 14.96 0.89
#